data_AF-A0A377TW45-F1
#
_entry.id   AF-A0A377TW45-F1
#
_cell.length_a   1.000
_cell.length_b   1.000
_cell.length_c   1.000
_cell.angle_alpha   90.00
_cell.angle_beta   90.00
_cell.angle_gamma   90.00
#
_symmetry.space_group_name_H-M   'P 1'
#
loop_
_entity.id
_entity.type
_entity.pdbx_description
1 polymer ?
#
loop_
_entity_poly.entity_id
_entity_poly.type
_entity_poly.pdbx_seq_one_letter_code
_entity_poly.pdbx_strand_id
1 'polypeptide(L)'
;MARYTASASEGLQGRPILLRHQLAYGGGNLLGSGALAISGAWLLYFYTTFCGLTLIEASFIFSVASIIDAISNPLMGLSDG
;
A
#
# COMPACT_ATOMS: atom_id res chain seq x y z
N MET A 1 -30.11 -0.53 -25.03
CA MET A 1 -30.30 0.78 -24.36
C MET A 1 -29.64 0.70 -22.98
N ALA A 2 -28.32 0.81 -22.81
CA ALA A 2 -27.46 1.98 -23.01
C ALA A 2 -27.92 3.24 -22.24
N ARG A 3 -28.26 3.11 -20.95
CA ARG A 3 -28.57 4.24 -20.04
C ARG A 3 -27.90 4.15 -18.66
N TYR A 4 -26.66 3.68 -18.59
CA TYR A 4 -25.83 3.81 -17.37
C TYR A 4 -24.45 4.44 -17.62
N THR A 5 -24.15 4.86 -18.84
CA THR A 5 -22.85 5.46 -19.19
C THR A 5 -22.87 6.99 -19.23
N ALA A 6 -23.95 7.64 -18.80
CA ALA A 6 -24.11 9.10 -18.94
C ALA A 6 -24.17 9.90 -17.63
N SER A 7 -24.37 9.28 -16.45
CA SER A 7 -24.42 10.03 -15.17
C SER A 7 -23.18 9.90 -14.29
N ALA A 8 -22.11 9.23 -14.76
CA ALA A 8 -20.85 9.13 -14.02
C ALA A 8 -19.80 10.17 -14.43
N SER A 9 -20.09 11.00 -15.44
CA SER A 9 -19.14 11.96 -16.02
C SER A 9 -19.71 13.38 -16.08
N GLU A 10 -20.58 13.76 -15.14
CA GLU A 10 -21.11 15.13 -15.05
C GLU A 10 -20.81 15.76 -13.68
N GLY A 11 -19.65 15.41 -13.10
CA GLY A 11 -19.15 15.97 -11.83
C GLY A 11 -17.65 16.27 -11.81
N LEU A 12 -16.91 15.93 -12.86
CA LEU A 12 -15.45 16.15 -12.97
C LEU A 12 -15.11 17.40 -13.79
N GLN A 13 -15.94 18.45 -13.71
CA GLN A 13 -15.53 19.77 -14.17
C GLN A 13 -14.54 20.36 -13.16
N GLY A 14 -13.24 20.19 -13.42
CA GLY A 14 -12.16 21.13 -13.09
C GLY A 14 -12.22 21.90 -11.77
N ARG A 15 -12.57 21.28 -10.64
CA ARG A 15 -12.36 21.91 -9.32
C ARG A 15 -10.86 21.88 -9.05
N PRO A 16 -10.17 23.02 -8.88
CA PRO A 16 -8.75 23.01 -8.59
C PRO A 16 -8.55 22.21 -7.30
N ILE A 17 -7.92 21.04 -7.43
CA ILE A 17 -7.50 20.23 -6.29
C ILE A 17 -6.54 21.07 -5.49
N LEU A 18 -7.07 21.66 -4.41
CA LEU A 18 -6.32 22.52 -3.50
C LEU A 18 -5.05 21.76 -3.08
N LEU A 19 -3.89 22.42 -3.07
CA LEU A 19 -2.62 21.81 -2.63
C LEU A 19 -2.74 21.10 -1.27
N ARG A 20 -3.65 21.57 -0.40
CA ARG A 20 -3.97 20.93 0.88
C ARG A 20 -4.54 19.52 0.74
N HIS A 21 -5.37 19.25 -0.27
CA HIS A 21 -5.89 17.90 -0.53
C HIS A 21 -4.79 16.99 -1.07
N GLN A 22 -3.92 17.50 -1.95
CA GLN A 22 -2.78 16.73 -2.44
C GLN A 22 -1.78 16.42 -1.32
N LEU A 23 -1.53 17.38 -0.43
CA LEU A 23 -0.67 17.18 0.75
C LEU A 23 -1.31 16.25 1.78
N ALA A 24 -2.62 16.35 2.03
CA ALA A 24 -3.32 15.44 2.94
C ALA A 24 -3.38 14.01 2.39
N TYR A 25 -3.67 13.85 1.10
CA TYR A 25 -3.69 12.56 0.43
C TYR A 25 -2.29 11.94 0.33
N GLY A 26 -1.31 12.74 -0.10
CA GLY A 26 0.09 12.33 -0.14
C GLY A 26 0.62 11.99 1.26
N GLY A 27 0.30 12.81 2.26
CA GLY A 27 0.66 12.56 3.66
C GLY A 27 0.05 11.27 4.19
N GLY A 28 -1.23 11.01 3.94
CA GLY A 28 -1.88 9.75 4.32
C GLY A 28 -1.22 8.53 3.66
N ASN A 29 -0.89 8.64 2.36
CA ASN A 29 -0.21 7.57 1.64
C ASN A 29 1.22 7.33 2.15
N LEU A 30 1.97 8.40 2.43
CA LEU A 30 3.32 8.33 2.99
C LEU A 30 3.33 7.80 4.42
N LEU A 31 2.34 8.14 5.24
CA LEU A 31 2.20 7.60 6.60
C LEU A 31 1.86 6.11 6.55
N GLY A 32 0.95 5.69 5.65
CA GLY A 32 0.64 4.27 5.44
C GLY A 32 1.84 3.47 4.93
N SER A 33 2.48 3.92 3.83
CA SER A 33 3.64 3.25 3.27
C SER A 33 4.87 3.32 4.19
N GLY A 34 5.02 4.43 4.92
CA GLY A 34 6.10 4.66 5.87
C GLY A 34 5.96 3.77 7.11
N ALA A 35 4.74 3.60 7.64
CA ALA A 35 4.49 2.67 8.73
C ALA A 35 4.84 1.22 8.31
N LEU A 36 4.42 0.79 7.11
CA LEU A 36 4.79 -0.52 6.55
C LEU A 36 6.31 -0.68 6.42
N ALA A 37 7.01 0.35 5.92
CA ALA A 37 8.47 0.31 5.78
C ALA A 37 9.19 0.24 7.14
N ILE A 38 8.73 0.99 8.14
CA ILE A 38 9.31 0.99 9.50
C ILE A 38 9.08 -0.37 10.17
N SER A 39 7.89 -0.96 10.04
CA SER A 39 7.61 -2.31 10.54
C SER A 39 8.50 -3.36 9.88
N GLY A 40 8.70 -3.29 8.56
CA GLY A 40 9.61 -4.17 7.84
C GLY A 40 11.08 -4.02 8.27
N ALA A 41 11.55 -2.78 8.44
CA ALA A 41 12.90 -2.49 8.92
C ALA A 41 13.13 -3.01 10.35
N TRP A 42 12.12 -2.88 11.23
CA TRP A 42 12.19 -3.38 12.60
C TRP A 42 12.21 -4.92 12.65
N LEU A 43 11.42 -5.59 11.81
CA LEU A 43 11.46 -7.05 11.66
C LEU A 43 12.83 -7.52 11.17
N LEU A 44 13.42 -6.85 10.17
CA LEU A 44 14.78 -7.15 9.70
C LEU A 44 15.81 -7.02 10.83
N TYR A 45 15.75 -5.91 11.59
CA TYR A 45 16.62 -5.67 12.73
C TYR A 45 16.48 -6.78 13.78
N PHE A 46 15.24 -7.14 14.13
CA PHE A 46 14.96 -8.22 15.08
C PHE A 46 15.55 -9.57 14.62
N TYR A 47 15.36 -9.94 13.36
CA TYR A 47 15.92 -11.19 12.81
C TYR A 47 17.46 -11.20 12.84
N THR A 48 18.12 -10.07 12.61
CA THR A 48 19.58 -9.98 12.71
C THR A 48 20.11 -9.95 14.14
N THR A 49 19.41 -9.29 15.07
CA THR A 49 19.88 -9.08 16.44
C THR A 49 19.55 -10.25 17.37
N PHE A 50 18.36 -10.85 17.23
CA PHE A 50 17.90 -11.89 18.15
C PHE A 50 17.99 -13.32 17.60
N CYS A 51 17.82 -13.50 16.29
CA CYS A 51 17.92 -14.83 15.68
C CYS A 51 19.34 -15.17 15.20
N GLY A 52 20.26 -14.19 15.16
CA GLY A 52 21.63 -14.38 14.68
C GLY A 52 21.74 -14.71 13.19
N LEU A 53 20.65 -14.52 12.43
CA LEU A 53 20.63 -14.72 10.98
C LEU A 53 21.31 -13.54 10.28
N THR A 54 21.95 -13.81 9.15
CA THR A 54 22.54 -12.74 8.33
C THR A 54 21.44 -11.85 7.75
N LEU A 55 21.76 -10.56 7.52
CA LEU A 55 20.84 -9.57 6.95
C LEU A 55 20.22 -10.06 5.62
N ILE A 56 20.95 -10.88 4.86
CA ILE A 56 20.55 -11.45 3.58
C ILE A 56 19.44 -12.49 3.77
N GLU A 57 19.57 -13.39 4.76
CA GLU A 57 18.54 -14.38 5.08
C GLU A 57 17.24 -13.70 5.55
N ALA A 58 17.37 -12.69 6.41
CA ALA A 58 16.21 -11.90 6.87
C ALA A 58 15.52 -11.16 5.71
N SER A 59 16.31 -10.59 4.79
CA SER A 59 15.78 -9.94 3.58
C SER A 59 15.08 -10.92 2.64
N PHE A 60 15.54 -12.17 2.58
CA PHE A 60 14.90 -13.23 1.79
C PHE A 60 13.51 -13.56 2.34
N ILE A 61 13.38 -13.72 3.67
CA ILE A 61 12.10 -13.96 4.34
C ILE A 61 11.14 -12.78 4.09
N PHE A 62 11.62 -11.54 4.24
CA PHE A 62 10.81 -10.35 4.01
C PHE A 62 10.35 -10.22 2.55
N SER A 63 11.19 -10.65 1.60
CA SER A 63 10.85 -10.69 0.17
C SER A 63 9.74 -11.71 -0.11
N VAL A 64 9.82 -12.90 0.49
CA VAL A 64 8.75 -13.91 0.39
C VAL A 64 7.45 -13.41 1.02
N ALA A 65 7.51 -12.79 2.20
CA ALA A 65 6.35 -12.17 2.84
C ALA A 65 5.70 -11.11 1.94
N SER A 66 6.50 -10.27 1.28
CA SER A 66 6.00 -9.25 0.33
C SER A 66 5.26 -9.86 -0.87
N ILE A 67 5.72 -11.01 -1.37
CA ILE A 67 5.04 -11.75 -2.45
C ILE A 67 3.68 -12.28 -1.98
N ILE A 68 3.62 -12.82 -0.76
CA ILE A 68 2.39 -13.33 -0.16
C ILE A 68 1.38 -12.20 0.04
N ASP A 69 1.80 -11.05 0.55
CA ASP A 69 0.94 -9.87 0.70
C ASP A 69 0.45 -9.38 -0.66
N ALA A 70 1.31 -9.35 -1.68
CA ALA A 70 0.94 -8.95 -3.03
C ALA A 70 -0.12 -9.86 -3.68
N ILE A 71 -0.15 -11.15 -3.32
CA ILE A 71 -1.18 -12.11 -3.77
C ILE A 71 -2.44 -12.04 -2.89
N SER A 72 -2.30 -11.69 -1.62
CA SER A 72 -3.43 -11.56 -0.70
C SER A 72 -4.26 -10.31 -0.98
N ASN A 73 -3.62 -9.22 -1.39
CA ASN A 73 -4.28 -7.96 -1.78
C ASN A 73 -5.39 -8.14 -2.86
N PRO A 74 -5.17 -8.85 -3.98
CA PRO A 74 -6.24 -9.10 -4.95
C PRO A 74 -7.33 -10.05 -4.45
N LEU A 75 -7.04 -10.96 -3.52
CA LEU A 75 -8.07 -11.82 -2.90
C LEU A 75 -9.06 -10.99 -2.06
N MET A 76 -8.57 -10.00 -1.31
CA MET A 76 -9.43 -9.07 -0.55
C MET A 76 -10.27 -8.17 -1.46
N GLY A 77 -9.78 -7.83 -2.66
CA GLY A 77 -10.53 -7.06 -3.65
C GLY A 77 -11.57 -7.87 -4.44
N LEU A 78 -11.41 -9.19 -4.52
CA LEU A 78 -12.35 -10.09 -5.20
C LEU A 78 -13.57 -10.46 -4.32
N SER A 79 -13.48 -10.29 -3.00
CA SER A 79 -14.59 -10.58 -2.08
C SER A 79 -15.68 -9.50 -2.01
N ASP A 80 -15.44 -8.31 -2.56
CA ASP A 80 -16.40 -7.20 -2.65
C ASP A 80 -17.03 -7.04 -4.06
N GLY A 81 -16.88 -8.05 -4.92
CA GLY A 81 -17.44 -8.10 -6.29
C GLY A 81 -18.80 -8.76 -6.39
#